data_AF-L8HE11-F1
#
_entry.id   AF-L8HE11-F1
#
_cell.length_a   1.000
_cell.length_b   1.000
_cell.length_c   1.000
_cell.angle_alpha   90.00
_cell.angle_beta   90.00
_cell.angle_gamma   90.00
#
_symmetry.space_group_name_H-M   'P 1'
#
loop_
_entity.id
_entity.type
_entity.pdbx_description
1 polymer ?
#
loop_
_entity_poly.entity_id
_entity_poly.type
_entity_poly.pdbx_seq_one_letter_code
_entity_poly.pdbx_strand_id
1 'polypeptide(L)' 'MALVMRIKFPPTYPLIYKTLRIDSKLTANEAIHFISETLNVAIQGNVGLYIPQEHMWLDPNTPLSQRASLFDD' A
#
# COMPACT_ATOMS: atom_id res chain seq x y z
N MET A 1 2.29 -12.88 7.05
CA MET A 1 1.17 -13.46 6.27
C MET A 1 1.06 -12.60 5.03
N ALA A 2 0.78 -13.16 3.85
CA ALA A 2 0.75 -12.33 2.64
C ALA A 2 -0.65 -11.74 2.44
N LEU A 3 -0.73 -10.42 2.25
CA LEU A 3 -1.91 -9.68 1.83
C LEU A 3 -1.91 -9.55 0.31
N VAL A 4 -3.01 -9.94 -0.35
CA VAL A 4 -3.19 -9.69 -1.79
C VAL A 4 -3.97 -8.39 -1.92
N MET A 5 -3.30 -7.31 -2.31
CA MET A 5 -3.91 -5.98 -2.40
C MET A 5 -3.92 -5.47 -3.83
N ARG A 6 -5.05 -4.89 -4.25
CA ARG A 6 -5.15 -4.11 -5.49
C ARG A 6 -4.86 -2.64 -5.18
N ILE A 7 -3.66 -2.20 -5.50
CA ILE A 7 -3.21 -0.82 -5.28
C ILE A 7 -3.68 0.05 -6.45
N LYS A 8 -4.30 1.18 -6.15
CA LYS A 8 -4.61 2.26 -7.10
C LYS A 8 -3.54 3.34 -6.97
N PHE A 9 -3.05 3.82 -8.11
CA PHE A 9 -2.06 4.88 -8.13
C PHE A 9 -2.69 6.23 -8.52
N PRO A 10 -2.13 7.35 -8.05
CA PRO A 10 -2.52 8.69 -8.52
C PRO A 10 -2.23 8.87 -10.02
N PRO A 11 -2.92 9.81 -10.70
CA PRO A 11 -2.69 10.08 -12.12
C PRO A 11 -1.27 10.53 -12.49
N THR A 12 -0.45 10.93 -11.51
CA THR A 12 0.96 11.30 -11.71
C THR A 12 1.88 10.10 -11.92
N TYR A 13 1.39 8.89 -11.69
CA TYR A 13 2.13 7.65 -11.89
C TYR A 13 1.81 7.03 -13.27
N PRO A 14 2.76 6.28 -13.89
CA PRO A 14 2.53 5.63 -15.18
C PRO A 14 1.60 4.40 -15.10
N LEU A 15 1.16 4.02 -13.91
CA LEU A 15 0.31 2.87 -13.64
C LEU A 15 -1.02 3.36 -13.06
N ILE A 16 -2.11 2.64 -13.32
CA ILE A 16 -3.43 2.96 -12.76
C ILE A 16 -3.76 2.03 -11.60
N TYR A 17 -3.63 0.71 -11.81
CA TYR A 17 -3.85 -0.31 -10.79
C TYR A 17 -2.81 -1.41 -10.90
N LYS A 18 -2.45 -2.01 -9.76
CA LYS A 18 -1.65 -3.24 -9.72
C LYS A 18 -2.05 -4.10 -8.53
N THR A 19 -2.22 -5.40 -8.76
CA THR A 19 -2.39 -6.38 -7.68
C THR A 19 -1.02 -6.89 -7.24
N LEU A 20 -0.74 -6.81 -5.94
CA LEU A 20 0.53 -7.21 -5.32
C LEU A 20 0.29 -8.08 -4.09
N ARG A 21 1.22 -9.01 -3.85
CA ARG A 21 1.33 -9.72 -2.57
C ARG A 21 2.32 -8.97 -1.69
N ILE A 22 1.85 -8.45 -0.57
CA ILE A 22 2.62 -7.64 0.38
C ILE A 22 2.63 -8.38 1.72
N ASP A 23 3.78 -8.44 2.40
CA ASP A 23 3.83 -9.06 3.73
C ASP A 23 3.10 -8.16 4.75
N SER A 24 2.12 -8.74 5.45
CA SER A 24 1.31 -8.07 6.46
C SER A 24 2.13 -7.53 7.63
N LYS A 25 3.35 -8.03 7.83
CA LYS A 25 4.24 -7.56 8.90
C LYS A 25 4.90 -6.22 8.60
N LEU A 26 4.92 -5.80 7.32
CA LEU A 26 5.47 -4.52 6.92
C LEU A 26 4.60 -3.39 7.49
N THR A 27 5.26 -2.30 7.86
CA THR A 27 4.62 -1.01 8.11
C THR A 27 4.14 -0.41 6.79
N ALA A 28 3.21 0.55 6.85
CA ALA A 28 2.74 1.22 5.65
C ALA A 28 3.90 1.90 4.87
N ASN A 29 4.91 2.44 5.56
CA ASN A 29 6.08 3.03 4.90
C ASN A 29 6.95 1.99 4.19
N GLU A 30 7.25 0.86 4.85
CA GLU A 30 8.01 -0.23 4.23
C GLU A 30 7.25 -0.85 3.04
N ALA A 31 5.92 -0.94 3.13
CA ALA A 31 5.10 -1.40 2.02
C ALA A 31 5.18 -0.46 0.81
N ILE A 32 5.21 0.86 1.01
CA ILE A 32 5.39 1.84 -0.08
C ILE A 32 6.76 1.63 -0.76
N HIS A 33 7.83 1.45 0.02
CA HIS A 33 9.15 1.14 -0.51
C HIS A 33 9.15 -0.16 -1.32
N PHE A 34 8.57 -1.23 -0.76
CA PHE A 34 8.42 -2.51 -1.45
C PHE A 34 7.66 -2.37 -2.79
N ILE A 35 6.56 -1.62 -2.81
CA ILE A 35 5.79 -1.36 -4.05
C ILE A 35 6.65 -0.61 -5.07
N SER A 36 7.40 0.40 -4.63
CA SER A 36 8.25 1.22 -5.49
C SER A 36 9.35 0.40 -6.16
N GLU A 37 10.01 -0.47 -5.41
CA GLU A 37 11.06 -1.36 -5.90
C GLU A 37 10.48 -2.43 -6.83
N THR A 38 9.38 -3.08 -6.41
CA THR A 38 8.72 -4.15 -7.16
C THR A 38 8.21 -3.68 -8.52
N LEU A 39 7.73 -2.45 -8.60
CA LEU A 39 7.18 -1.88 -9.83
C LEU A 39 8.19 -1.03 -10.60
N ASN A 40 9.39 -0.83 -10.07
CA ASN A 40 10.39 0.09 -10.58
C ASN A 40 9.79 1.49 -10.82
N VAL A 41 9.05 2.01 -9.84
CA VAL A 41 8.45 3.34 -9.89
C VAL A 41 8.98 4.20 -8.76
N ALA A 42 9.46 5.39 -9.09
CA ALA A 42 9.96 6.33 -8.09
C ALA A 42 8.84 6.79 -7.14
N ILE A 43 9.15 6.87 -5.85
CA ILE A 43 8.30 7.56 -4.87
C ILE A 43 8.43 9.06 -5.12
N GLN A 44 7.32 9.71 -5.45
CA GLN A 44 7.30 11.15 -5.76
C GLN A 44 6.63 11.93 -4.63
N GLY A 45 7.40 12.76 -3.93
CA GLY A 45 6.88 13.62 -2.86
C GLY A 45 6.48 12.85 -1.60
N ASN A 46 5.50 13.38 -0.86
CA ASN A 46 4.97 12.77 0.37
C ASN A 46 3.80 11.83 0.03
N VAL A 47 4.06 10.51 0.00
CA VAL A 47 3.09 9.48 -0.39
C VAL A 47 2.67 8.66 0.83
N GLY A 48 1.40 8.26 0.87
CA GLY A 48 0.83 7.38 1.89
C GLY A 48 -0.08 6.32 1.30
N LEU A 49 -0.51 5.36 2.12
CA LEU A 49 -1.53 4.38 1.78
C LEU A 49 -2.88 4.81 2.35
N TYR A 50 -3.91 4.85 1.51
CA TYR A 50 -5.27 5.25 1.87
C TYR A 50 -6.23 4.07 1.69
N ILE A 51 -7.11 3.84 2.68
CA ILE A 51 -8.17 2.84 2.62
C ILE A 51 -9.49 3.54 2.27
N PRO A 52 -10.02 3.36 1.05
CA PRO A 52 -11.25 4.05 0.63
C PRO A 52 -12.48 3.73 1.48
N GLN A 53 -12.63 2.48 1.90
CA GLN A 53 -13.81 2.01 2.65
C GLN A 53 -13.91 2.69 4.02
N GLU A 54 -12.78 2.87 4.69
CA GLU A 54 -12.68 3.53 6.00
C GLU A 54 -12.46 5.04 5.89
N HIS A 55 -12.32 5.55 4.66
CA HIS A 55 -11.98 6.93 4.36
C HIS A 55 -10.75 7.47 5.13
N MET A 56 -9.73 6.63 5.33
CA MET A 56 -8.60 6.98 6.19
C MET A 56 -7.23 6.66 5.62
N TRP A 57 -6.24 7.44 6.05
CA TRP A 57 -4.83 7.19 5.79
C TRP A 57 -4.27 6.21 6.82
N LEU A 58 -3.44 5.29 6.36
CA LEU A 58 -2.67 4.44 7.25
C LEU A 58 -1.54 5.23 7.92
N ASP A 59 -1.34 4.96 9.21
CA ASP A 59 -0.18 5.47 9.92
C ASP A 59 1.10 4.81 9.35
N PRO A 60 2.11 5.59 8.95
CA PRO A 60 3.32 5.10 8.29
C PRO A 60 4.10 4.06 9.12
N ASN A 61 3.99 4.10 10.45
CA ASN A 61 4.75 3.25 11.37
C ASN A 61 3.93 2.04 11.86
N THR A 62 2.68 1.93 11.45
CA THR A 62 1.80 0.85 11.90
C THR A 62 1.89 -0.34 10.93
N PRO A 63 2.12 -1.56 11.43
CA PRO A 63 2.07 -2.77 10.61
C PRO A 63 0.71 -2.96 9.94
N LEU A 64 0.69 -3.39 8.68
CA LEU A 64 -0.55 -3.65 7.93
C LEU A 64 -1.43 -4.69 8.64
N SER A 65 -0.82 -5.64 9.37
CA SER A 65 -1.53 -6.64 10.16
C SER A 65 -2.40 -6.11 11.27
N GLN A 66 -2.21 -4.87 11.71
CA GLN A 66 -3.04 -4.27 12.75
C GLN A 66 -4.39 -3.76 12.21
N ARG A 67 -4.60 -3.77 10.89
CA ARG A 67 -5.82 -3.28 10.24
C ARG A 67 -6.64 -4.43 9.69
N ALA A 68 -7.68 -4.82 10.43
CA ALA A 68 -8.57 -5.93 10.05
C ALA A 68 -9.21 -5.75 8.66
N SER A 69 -9.54 -4.52 8.26
CA SER A 69 -10.13 -4.19 6.96
C SER A 69 -9.25 -4.48 5.74
N LEU A 70 -7.96 -4.73 5.94
CA LEU A 70 -7.06 -5.15 4.86
C LEU A 70 -7.14 -6.66 4.58
N PHE A 71 -7.84 -7.42 5.41
CA PHE A 71 -7.90 -8.88 5.37
C PHE A 71 -9.24 -9.46 4.90
N ASP A 72 -10.27 -8.64 4.69
CA ASP A 72 -11.57 -9.12 4.20
C ASP A 72 -11.53 -9.36 2.68
N ASP A 73 -11.98 -10.57 2.31
CA ASP A 73 -12.11 -11.15 0.95
C ASP A 73 -13.41 -10.68 0.26
#